data_AF-A0A2N1DRV1-F1
#
_entry.id   AF-A0A2N1DRV1-F1
#
_cell.length_a   1.000
_cell.length_b   1.000
_cell.length_c   1.000
_cell.angle_alpha   90.00
_cell.angle_beta   90.00
_cell.angle_gamma   90.00
#
_symmetry.space_group_name_H-M   'P 1'
#
loop_
_entity.id
_entity.type
_entity.pdbx_description
1 polymer ?
#
loop_
_entity_poly.entity_id
_entity_poly.type
_entity_poly.pdbx_seq_one_letter_code
_entity_poly.pdbx_strand_id
1 'polypeptide(L)'
;MDRQAAAMDILDGIGSKHNVTSLSYCATRLRFILNDYNLVNDTKVRQIESVKNSFNTGGQYQIVIGNENVKAVHDILIALVADDSSYHSANATLAISILSALGGSSNIISLAYCATRLRFELNNYDKLDDATVLQIKAVNASFITRGQYQIVLEHDRVKGIYEEMAARIKQPISVEIRQYSRLKRVAHHLWGKE
;
A
#
# COMPACT_ATOMS: atom_id res chain seq x y z
N MET A 1 -10.31 21.24 16.05
CA MET A 1 -9.34 20.24 15.57
C MET A 1 -10.07 19.19 14.76
N ASP A 2 -9.61 18.93 13.53
CA ASP A 2 -9.99 17.75 12.76
C ASP A 2 -9.08 16.58 13.17
N ARG A 3 -9.67 15.58 13.84
CA ARG A 3 -8.94 14.42 14.38
C ARG A 3 -8.55 13.42 13.29
N GLN A 4 -9.30 13.40 12.19
CA GLN A 4 -9.03 12.51 11.08
C GLN A 4 -7.86 13.05 10.25
N ALA A 5 -7.85 14.36 9.98
CA ALA A 5 -6.70 15.03 9.40
C ALA A 5 -5.43 14.81 10.24
N ALA A 6 -5.52 15.02 11.57
CA ALA A 6 -4.39 14.79 12.47
C ALA A 6 -3.86 13.34 12.41
N ALA A 7 -4.74 12.34 12.39
CA ALA A 7 -4.33 10.94 12.26
C ALA A 7 -3.63 10.66 10.92
N MET A 8 -4.16 11.20 9.81
CA MET A 8 -3.56 11.05 8.49
C MET A 8 -2.19 11.73 8.40
N ASP A 9 -2.08 12.96 8.92
CA ASP A 9 -0.82 13.70 8.94
C ASP A 9 0.23 13.03 9.83
N ILE A 10 -0.18 12.45 10.95
CA ILE A 10 0.69 11.65 11.82
C ILE A 10 1.22 10.43 11.04
N LEU A 11 0.36 9.66 10.37
CA LEU A 11 0.78 8.50 9.59
C LEU A 11 1.78 8.90 8.51
N ASP A 12 1.50 9.96 7.77
CA ASP A 12 2.39 10.49 6.74
C ASP A 12 3.74 10.95 7.35
N GLY A 13 3.70 11.63 8.50
CA GLY A 13 4.87 12.07 9.24
C GLY A 13 5.74 10.94 9.78
N ILE A 14 5.18 9.77 10.10
CA ILE A 14 5.94 8.61 10.60
C ILE A 14 6.33 7.61 9.51
N GLY A 15 6.20 7.94 8.23
CA GLY A 15 6.61 7.05 7.12
C GLY A 15 5.52 6.12 6.61
N SER A 16 4.24 6.48 6.81
CA SER A 16 3.01 5.74 6.53
C SER A 16 2.65 4.66 7.56
N LYS A 17 1.40 4.18 7.46
CA LYS A 17 0.85 3.04 8.22
C LYS A 17 1.68 1.75 8.11
N HIS A 18 2.39 1.50 7.01
CA HIS A 18 3.30 0.35 6.87
C HIS A 18 4.51 0.43 7.80
N ASN A 19 4.86 1.63 8.25
CA ASN A 19 5.96 1.80 9.18
C ASN A 19 5.54 1.51 10.63
N VAL A 20 4.27 1.23 10.91
CA VAL A 20 3.76 0.99 12.27
C VAL A 20 3.73 -0.50 12.57
N THR A 21 4.59 -0.94 13.49
CA THR A 21 4.58 -2.31 14.04
C THR A 21 3.49 -2.46 15.11
N SER A 22 3.37 -1.45 15.98
CA SER A 22 2.31 -1.42 16.99
C SER A 22 1.98 0.02 17.38
N LEU A 23 0.74 0.23 17.77
CA LEU A 23 0.22 1.50 18.25
C LEU A 23 -0.45 1.29 19.60
N SER A 24 -0.12 2.13 20.57
CA SER A 24 -0.80 2.21 21.86
C SER A 24 -0.91 3.68 22.30
N TYR A 25 -1.67 3.94 23.36
CA TYR A 25 -1.79 5.28 23.92
C TYR A 25 -1.84 5.28 25.44
N CYS A 26 -1.52 6.43 26.05
CA CYS A 26 -1.75 6.69 27.47
C CYS A 26 -2.58 7.97 27.65
N ALA A 27 -2.59 8.54 28.86
CA ALA A 27 -3.42 9.71 29.16
C ALA A 27 -3.19 10.91 28.23
N THR A 28 -1.99 11.10 27.67
CA THR A 28 -1.66 12.30 26.87
C THR A 28 -0.88 12.05 25.60
N ARG A 29 -0.47 10.78 25.34
CA ARG A 29 0.50 10.44 24.29
C ARG A 29 0.07 9.25 23.47
N LEU A 30 0.34 9.32 22.18
CA LEU A 30 0.40 8.18 21.27
C LEU A 30 1.80 7.57 21.32
N ARG A 31 1.89 6.25 21.23
CA ARG A 31 3.14 5.49 21.26
C ARG A 31 3.18 4.54 20.09
N PHE A 32 4.17 4.70 19.24
CA PHE A 32 4.40 3.89 18.06
C PHE A 32 5.67 3.06 18.25
N ILE A 33 5.56 1.76 17.99
CA ILE A 33 6.73 0.96 17.61
C ILE A 33 6.77 0.97 16.09
N LEU A 34 7.91 1.34 15.52
CA LEU A 34 8.07 1.54 14.08
C LEU A 34 9.03 0.50 13.48
N ASN A 35 8.81 0.14 12.21
CA ASN A 35 9.67 -0.79 11.47
C ASN A 35 11.01 -0.15 11.11
N ASP A 36 10.99 1.10 10.63
CA ASP A 36 12.17 1.88 10.24
C ASP A 36 12.03 3.35 10.66
N TYR A 37 12.86 3.77 11.61
CA TYR A 37 12.85 5.15 12.10
C TYR A 37 13.36 6.16 11.06
N ASN A 38 14.12 5.73 10.04
CA ASN A 38 14.64 6.63 9.01
C ASN A 38 13.53 7.19 8.11
N LEU A 39 12.35 6.57 8.10
CA LEU A 39 11.18 7.06 7.37
C LEU A 39 10.42 8.16 8.14
N VAL A 40 10.77 8.43 9.40
CA VAL A 40 10.10 9.41 10.24
C VAL A 40 10.59 10.82 9.91
N ASN A 41 9.64 11.70 9.54
CA ASN A 41 9.85 13.13 9.42
C ASN A 41 9.38 13.84 10.70
N ASP A 42 10.25 13.89 11.70
CA ASP A 42 9.93 14.47 13.02
C ASP A 42 9.52 15.95 12.92
N THR A 43 10.15 16.71 12.01
CA THR A 43 9.79 18.11 11.75
C THR A 43 8.34 18.25 11.30
N LYS A 44 7.91 17.39 10.37
CA LYS A 44 6.52 17.37 9.89
C LYS A 44 5.55 16.99 10.99
N VAL A 45 5.88 15.98 11.81
CA VAL A 45 5.03 15.58 12.94
C VAL A 45 4.84 16.72 13.94
N ARG A 46 5.89 17.47 14.26
CA ARG A 46 5.82 18.63 15.17
C ARG A 46 5.02 19.81 14.63
N GLN A 47 4.85 19.91 13.31
CA GLN A 47 4.09 20.99 12.67
C GLN A 47 2.57 20.73 12.66
N ILE A 48 2.14 19.52 13.00
CA ILE A 48 0.73 19.18 13.11
C ILE A 48 0.14 19.98 14.29
N GLU A 49 -0.93 20.74 14.05
CA GLU A 49 -1.55 21.66 15.05
C GLU A 49 -1.84 20.99 16.40
N SER A 50 -2.21 19.70 16.37
CA SER A 50 -2.54 18.91 17.56
C SER A 50 -1.34 18.43 18.37
N VAL A 51 -0.13 18.48 17.81
CA VAL A 51 1.08 17.90 18.39
C VAL A 51 1.82 18.95 19.22
N LYS A 52 1.91 18.70 20.52
CA LYS A 52 2.65 19.55 21.46
C LYS A 52 4.13 19.23 21.48
N ASN A 53 4.48 17.96 21.30
CA ASN A 53 5.87 17.48 21.28
C ASN A 53 5.94 16.08 20.66
N SER A 54 7.08 15.71 20.11
CA SER A 54 7.42 14.35 19.68
C SER A 54 8.81 13.97 20.16
N PHE A 55 9.08 12.69 20.39
CA PHE A 55 10.42 12.20 20.73
C PHE A 55 10.51 10.68 20.58
N ASN A 56 11.73 10.17 20.36
CA ASN A 56 12.02 8.75 20.43
C ASN A 56 12.68 8.41 21.78
N THR A 57 12.14 7.43 22.50
CA THR A 57 12.79 6.89 23.69
C THR A 57 12.41 5.43 23.90
N GLY A 58 13.39 4.59 24.25
CA GLY A 58 13.16 3.17 24.50
C GLY A 58 12.59 2.40 23.30
N GLY A 59 12.98 2.77 22.08
CA GLY A 59 12.48 2.14 20.84
C GLY A 59 11.03 2.51 20.48
N GLN A 60 10.43 3.47 21.18
CA GLN A 60 9.09 3.97 20.89
C GLN A 60 9.16 5.42 20.42
N TYR A 61 8.53 5.70 19.28
CA TYR A 61 8.25 7.06 18.87
C TYR A 61 6.97 7.54 19.57
N GLN A 62 7.07 8.64 20.31
CA GLN A 62 6.00 9.17 21.14
C GLN A 62 5.57 10.54 20.64
N ILE A 63 4.25 10.75 20.57
CA ILE A 63 3.65 12.02 20.16
C ILE A 63 2.71 12.48 21.27
N VAL A 64 2.94 13.68 21.81
CA VAL A 64 2.13 14.31 22.85
C VAL A 64 1.04 15.13 22.18
N ILE A 65 -0.23 14.70 22.30
CA ILE A 65 -1.39 15.37 21.67
C ILE A 65 -2.45 15.85 22.66
N GLY A 66 -2.23 15.60 23.95
CA GLY A 66 -3.13 16.03 25.02
C GLY A 66 -4.32 15.09 25.25
N ASN A 67 -4.92 15.26 26.43
CA ASN A 67 -5.84 14.29 27.03
C ASN A 67 -7.18 14.21 26.26
N GLU A 68 -7.63 15.34 25.73
CA GLU A 68 -8.92 15.45 25.03
C GLU A 68 -8.93 14.74 23.65
N ASN A 69 -7.76 14.54 23.03
CA ASN A 69 -7.65 14.05 21.66
C ASN A 69 -7.01 12.67 21.56
N VAL A 70 -6.22 12.25 22.57
CA VAL A 70 -5.39 11.05 22.49
C VAL A 70 -6.17 9.79 22.12
N LYS A 71 -7.32 9.55 22.78
CA LYS A 71 -8.13 8.37 22.52
C LYS A 71 -8.75 8.41 21.12
N ALA A 72 -9.32 9.53 20.73
CA ALA A 72 -10.03 9.63 19.46
C ALA A 72 -9.09 9.53 18.25
N VAL A 73 -7.90 10.17 18.32
CA VAL A 73 -6.88 10.05 17.27
C VAL A 73 -6.33 8.63 17.23
N HIS A 74 -6.10 7.99 18.39
CA HIS A 74 -5.69 6.59 18.46
C HIS A 74 -6.69 5.66 17.76
N ASP A 75 -7.98 5.78 18.06
CA ASP A 75 -9.02 4.89 17.49
C ASP A 75 -9.08 5.03 15.96
N ILE A 76 -8.94 6.25 15.43
CA ILE A 76 -8.86 6.51 13.99
C ILE A 76 -7.59 5.87 13.40
N LEU A 77 -6.44 6.04 14.04
CA LEU A 77 -5.19 5.43 13.60
C LEU A 77 -5.27 3.91 13.56
N ILE A 78 -5.88 3.27 14.58
CA ILE A 78 -6.11 1.83 14.58
C ILE A 78 -6.97 1.40 13.39
N ALA A 79 -8.06 2.12 13.11
CA ALA A 79 -8.91 1.82 11.95
C ALA A 79 -8.13 1.97 10.63
N LEU A 80 -7.35 3.03 10.46
CA LEU A 80 -6.56 3.28 9.24
C LEU A 80 -5.44 2.25 9.04
N VAL A 81 -4.79 1.81 10.12
CA VAL A 81 -3.75 0.77 10.07
C VAL A 81 -4.37 -0.61 9.82
N ALA A 82 -5.51 -0.91 10.47
CA ALA A 82 -6.19 -2.20 10.32
C ALA A 82 -6.73 -2.41 8.89
N ASP A 83 -7.41 -1.40 8.34
CA ASP A 83 -7.95 -1.42 6.97
C ASP A 83 -6.86 -1.79 5.96
N ASP A 84 -5.69 -1.20 6.10
CA ASP A 84 -4.56 -1.43 5.21
C ASP A 84 -3.83 -2.75 5.43
N SER A 85 -3.65 -3.16 6.70
CA SER A 85 -3.06 -4.46 7.01
C SER A 85 -3.92 -5.60 6.45
N SER A 86 -5.23 -5.45 6.50
CA SER A 86 -6.18 -6.41 5.92
C SER A 86 -6.08 -6.42 4.40
N TYR A 87 -5.97 -5.25 3.77
CA TYR A 87 -5.81 -5.08 2.34
C TYR A 87 -4.49 -5.68 1.83
N HIS A 88 -3.37 -5.41 2.51
CA HIS A 88 -2.06 -6.01 2.20
C HIS A 88 -2.08 -7.52 2.41
N SER A 89 -2.59 -8.03 3.54
CA SER A 89 -2.69 -9.48 3.79
C SER A 89 -3.52 -10.20 2.72
N ALA A 90 -4.63 -9.60 2.30
CA ALA A 90 -5.46 -10.15 1.25
C ALA A 90 -4.75 -10.12 -0.12
N ASN A 91 -4.03 -9.04 -0.44
CA ASN A 91 -3.27 -8.93 -1.69
C ASN A 91 -2.05 -9.84 -1.69
N ALA A 92 -1.37 -10.02 -0.55
CA ALA A 92 -0.27 -10.94 -0.37
C ALA A 92 -0.72 -12.39 -0.64
N THR A 93 -1.89 -12.76 -0.12
CA THR A 93 -2.48 -14.09 -0.34
C THR A 93 -2.78 -14.32 -1.83
N LEU A 94 -3.36 -13.33 -2.50
CA LEU A 94 -3.61 -13.40 -3.95
C LEU A 94 -2.31 -13.45 -4.75
N ALA A 95 -1.33 -12.62 -4.41
CA ALA A 95 -0.02 -12.59 -5.05
C ALA A 95 0.67 -13.96 -4.95
N ILE A 96 0.64 -14.61 -3.79
CA ILE A 96 1.19 -15.96 -3.59
C ILE A 96 0.45 -16.98 -4.45
N SER A 97 -0.89 -16.93 -4.44
CA SER A 97 -1.72 -17.85 -5.22
C SER A 97 -1.47 -17.73 -6.72
N ILE A 98 -1.40 -16.49 -7.23
CA ILE A 98 -1.06 -16.20 -8.62
C ILE A 98 0.35 -16.69 -8.93
N LEU A 99 1.36 -16.30 -8.13
CA LEU A 99 2.75 -16.74 -8.36
C LEU A 99 2.88 -18.27 -8.40
N SER A 100 2.18 -18.98 -7.52
CA SER A 100 2.16 -20.45 -7.50
C SER A 100 1.58 -21.01 -8.80
N ALA A 101 0.43 -20.49 -9.25
CA ALA A 101 -0.21 -20.90 -10.50
C ALA A 101 0.61 -20.54 -11.74
N LEU A 102 1.44 -19.50 -11.67
CA LEU A 102 2.40 -19.14 -12.72
C LEU A 102 3.67 -20.02 -12.72
N GLY A 103 3.77 -21.07 -11.89
CA GLY A 103 4.95 -21.93 -11.81
C GLY A 103 6.04 -21.44 -10.84
N GLY A 104 5.69 -20.53 -9.94
CA GLY A 104 6.57 -19.95 -8.92
C GLY A 104 7.24 -18.65 -9.34
N SER A 105 7.78 -17.90 -8.37
CA SER A 105 8.43 -16.59 -8.62
C SER A 105 9.66 -16.67 -9.54
N SER A 106 10.34 -17.82 -9.58
CA SER A 106 11.45 -18.07 -10.51
C SER A 106 11.01 -18.22 -11.97
N ASN A 107 9.72 -18.49 -12.23
CA ASN A 107 9.21 -18.60 -13.59
C ASN A 107 8.90 -17.23 -14.22
N ILE A 108 8.98 -16.14 -13.46
CA ILE A 108 8.69 -14.80 -13.95
C ILE A 108 9.97 -14.16 -14.52
N ILE A 109 9.94 -13.77 -15.79
CA ILE A 109 10.98 -12.95 -16.44
C ILE A 109 10.71 -11.47 -16.14
N SER A 110 9.48 -11.02 -16.40
CA SER A 110 9.09 -9.63 -16.18
C SER A 110 7.66 -9.54 -15.65
N LEU A 111 7.42 -8.49 -14.85
CA LEU A 111 6.12 -8.17 -14.27
C LEU A 111 5.83 -6.69 -14.49
N ALA A 112 4.69 -6.38 -15.08
CA ALA A 112 4.17 -5.03 -15.24
C ALA A 112 2.67 -4.99 -14.89
N TYR A 113 2.14 -3.79 -14.62
CA TYR A 113 0.71 -3.62 -14.37
C TYR A 113 0.16 -2.35 -15.04
N CYS A 114 -1.15 -2.33 -15.25
CA CYS A 114 -1.91 -1.13 -15.61
C CYS A 114 -3.15 -1.01 -14.73
N ALA A 115 -4.11 -0.16 -15.11
CA ALA A 115 -5.30 0.09 -14.30
C ALA A 115 -6.14 -1.16 -13.96
N THR A 116 -6.16 -2.18 -14.83
CA THR A 116 -7.04 -3.36 -14.64
C THR A 116 -6.33 -4.70 -14.85
N ARG A 117 -5.02 -4.71 -15.11
CA ARG A 117 -4.33 -5.93 -15.52
C ARG A 117 -2.91 -6.03 -14.99
N LEU A 118 -2.53 -7.25 -14.64
CA LEU A 118 -1.13 -7.66 -14.49
C LEU A 118 -0.67 -8.30 -15.80
N ARG A 119 0.59 -8.08 -16.15
CA ARG A 119 1.25 -8.59 -17.35
C ARG A 119 2.51 -9.31 -16.94
N PHE A 120 2.67 -10.52 -17.43
CA PHE A 120 3.78 -11.40 -17.12
C PHE A 120 4.45 -11.87 -18.39
N GLU A 121 5.77 -11.91 -18.36
CA GLU A 121 6.56 -12.73 -19.26
C GLU A 121 7.10 -13.90 -18.46
N LEU A 122 6.92 -15.12 -18.97
CA LEU A 122 7.25 -16.35 -18.25
C LEU A 122 8.44 -17.04 -18.91
N ASN A 123 9.33 -17.62 -18.10
CA ASN A 123 10.44 -18.46 -18.55
C ASN A 123 9.93 -19.74 -19.23
N ASN A 124 8.89 -20.35 -18.66
CA ASN A 124 8.29 -21.57 -19.17
C ASN A 124 6.77 -21.54 -19.01
N TYR A 125 6.07 -21.52 -20.14
CA TYR A 125 4.60 -21.53 -20.20
C TYR A 125 3.98 -22.89 -19.87
N ASP A 126 4.73 -24.00 -19.91
CA ASP A 126 4.22 -25.32 -19.51
C ASP A 126 4.02 -25.44 -17.99
N LYS A 127 4.66 -24.54 -17.22
CA LYS A 127 4.47 -24.45 -15.76
C LYS A 127 3.29 -23.56 -15.36
N LEU A 128 2.64 -22.91 -16.33
CA LEU A 128 1.46 -22.09 -16.10
C LEU A 128 0.23 -22.99 -15.94
N ASP A 129 -0.44 -22.87 -14.81
CA ASP A 129 -1.76 -23.44 -14.56
C ASP A 129 -2.83 -22.34 -14.68
N ASP A 130 -3.25 -22.09 -15.93
CA ASP A 130 -4.28 -21.09 -16.25
C ASP A 130 -5.63 -21.40 -15.60
N ALA A 131 -5.96 -22.70 -15.44
CA ALA A 131 -7.19 -23.11 -14.79
C ALA A 131 -7.21 -22.68 -13.32
N THR A 132 -6.11 -22.86 -12.60
CA THR A 132 -5.96 -22.37 -11.23
C THR A 132 -6.02 -20.84 -11.17
N VAL A 133 -5.41 -20.12 -12.11
CA VAL A 133 -5.48 -18.65 -12.17
C VAL A 133 -6.94 -18.15 -12.24
N LEU A 134 -7.77 -18.78 -13.08
CA LEU A 134 -9.18 -18.41 -13.24
C LEU A 134 -10.07 -18.71 -12.03
N GLN A 135 -9.64 -19.61 -11.13
CA GLN A 135 -10.37 -19.91 -9.88
C GLN A 135 -10.05 -18.91 -8.75
N ILE A 136 -9.03 -18.06 -8.92
CA ILE A 136 -8.69 -17.05 -7.93
C ILE A 136 -9.78 -15.97 -7.95
N LYS A 137 -10.49 -15.79 -6.82
CA LYS A 137 -11.67 -14.90 -6.70
C LYS A 137 -11.51 -13.50 -7.32
N ALA A 138 -10.31 -12.92 -7.26
CA ALA A 138 -10.03 -11.57 -7.76
C ALA A 138 -9.68 -11.50 -9.26
N VAL A 139 -9.61 -12.65 -9.94
CA VAL A 139 -9.29 -12.77 -11.36
C VAL A 139 -10.59 -12.84 -12.16
N ASN A 140 -10.78 -11.89 -13.07
CA ASN A 140 -11.93 -11.84 -13.96
C ASN A 140 -11.68 -12.59 -15.27
N ALA A 141 -10.43 -12.59 -15.75
CA ALA A 141 -10.03 -13.28 -16.97
C ALA A 141 -8.51 -13.43 -17.05
N SER A 142 -8.04 -14.40 -17.83
CA SER A 142 -6.64 -14.57 -18.22
C SER A 142 -6.53 -14.87 -19.71
N PHE A 143 -5.42 -14.44 -20.34
CA PHE A 143 -5.12 -14.76 -21.74
C PHE A 143 -3.66 -14.42 -22.09
N ILE A 144 -3.15 -15.05 -23.16
CA ILE A 144 -1.83 -14.74 -23.72
C ILE A 144 -2.00 -13.83 -24.94
N THR A 145 -1.20 -12.78 -25.05
CA THR A 145 -1.13 -11.96 -26.26
C THR A 145 0.29 -11.47 -26.47
N ARG A 146 0.83 -11.67 -27.69
CA ARG A 146 2.19 -11.27 -28.07
C ARG A 146 3.27 -11.78 -27.08
N GLY A 147 3.14 -13.03 -26.64
CA GLY A 147 4.10 -13.64 -25.71
C GLY A 147 4.06 -13.09 -24.28
N GLN A 148 3.00 -12.35 -23.91
CA GLN A 148 2.74 -11.94 -22.53
C GLN A 148 1.47 -12.63 -22.01
N TYR A 149 1.57 -13.26 -20.85
CA TYR A 149 0.42 -13.72 -20.08
C TYR A 149 -0.20 -12.52 -19.35
N GLN A 150 -1.51 -12.34 -19.46
CA GLN A 150 -2.22 -11.22 -18.87
C GLN A 150 -3.33 -11.72 -17.97
N ILE A 151 -3.42 -11.13 -16.79
CA ILE A 151 -4.50 -11.38 -15.82
C ILE A 151 -5.29 -10.09 -15.66
N VAL A 152 -6.60 -10.15 -15.90
CA VAL A 152 -7.55 -9.08 -15.63
C VAL A 152 -8.05 -9.24 -14.20
N LEU A 153 -7.90 -8.20 -13.40
CA LEU A 153 -8.34 -8.16 -12.01
C LEU A 153 -9.39 -7.07 -11.82
N GLU A 154 -10.09 -7.13 -10.69
CA GLU A 154 -10.88 -6.02 -10.19
C GLU A 154 -9.99 -4.79 -9.98
N HIS A 155 -10.47 -3.62 -10.44
CA HIS A 155 -9.66 -2.43 -10.71
C HIS A 155 -8.95 -1.86 -9.46
N ASP A 156 -9.50 -2.09 -8.27
CA ASP A 156 -9.05 -1.53 -7.01
C ASP A 156 -7.91 -2.33 -6.37
N ARG A 157 -7.56 -3.51 -6.91
CA ARG A 157 -6.55 -4.41 -6.29
C ARG A 157 -5.28 -4.62 -7.10
N VAL A 158 -5.24 -4.18 -8.36
CA VAL A 158 -4.10 -4.44 -9.27
C VAL A 158 -2.78 -3.96 -8.69
N LYS A 159 -2.73 -2.72 -8.20
CA LYS A 159 -1.50 -2.11 -7.66
C LYS A 159 -1.00 -2.85 -6.42
N GLY A 160 -1.88 -3.13 -5.46
CA GLY A 160 -1.50 -3.82 -4.23
C GLY A 160 -1.03 -5.26 -4.49
N ILE A 161 -1.68 -5.98 -5.40
CA ILE A 161 -1.22 -7.34 -5.79
C ILE A 161 0.13 -7.26 -6.50
N TYR A 162 0.32 -6.30 -7.40
CA TYR A 162 1.60 -6.08 -8.06
C TYR A 162 2.72 -5.81 -7.06
N GLU A 163 2.52 -4.93 -6.07
CA GLU A 163 3.52 -4.58 -5.06
C GLU A 163 3.93 -5.80 -4.22
N GLU A 164 2.96 -6.64 -3.84
CA GLU A 164 3.21 -7.89 -3.12
C GLU A 164 3.96 -8.93 -3.98
N MET A 165 3.63 -9.05 -5.27
CA MET A 165 4.35 -9.93 -6.19
C MET A 165 5.79 -9.43 -6.42
N ALA A 166 5.95 -8.14 -6.67
CA ALA A 166 7.22 -7.46 -6.87
C ALA A 166 8.18 -7.70 -5.69
N ALA A 167 7.69 -7.58 -4.45
CA ALA A 167 8.49 -7.84 -3.25
C ALA A 167 8.99 -9.29 -3.14
N ARG A 168 8.35 -10.26 -3.83
CA ARG A 168 8.67 -11.70 -3.79
C ARG A 168 9.51 -12.18 -4.97
N ILE A 169 9.61 -11.37 -6.04
CA ILE A 169 10.39 -11.70 -7.23
C ILE A 169 11.78 -11.04 -7.10
N LYS A 170 12.84 -11.85 -7.01
CA LYS A 170 14.24 -11.39 -6.92
C LYS A 170 14.84 -11.06 -8.29
N GLN A 171 14.21 -10.21 -9.09
CA GLN A 171 14.72 -9.78 -10.40
C GLN A 171 14.50 -8.28 -10.62
N PRO A 172 15.37 -7.59 -11.40
CA PRO A 172 15.24 -6.15 -11.62
C PRO A 172 13.92 -5.85 -12.34
N ILE A 173 13.01 -5.22 -11.62
CA ILE A 173 11.70 -4.85 -12.16
C ILE A 173 11.90 -3.67 -13.11
N SER A 174 11.66 -3.87 -14.40
CA SER A 174 11.58 -2.78 -15.37
C SER A 174 10.28 -2.01 -15.13
N VAL A 175 10.34 -0.98 -14.29
CA VAL A 175 9.19 -0.14 -13.94
C VAL A 175 8.88 0.82 -15.10
N GLU A 176 8.30 0.34 -16.21
CA GLU A 176 7.62 1.25 -17.13
C GLU A 176 6.22 1.58 -16.58
N ILE A 177 6.16 2.61 -15.72
CA ILE A 177 4.89 3.25 -15.34
C ILE A 177 4.32 3.95 -16.57
N ARG A 178 3.58 3.24 -17.42
CA ARG A 178 2.71 3.88 -18.42
C ARG A 178 1.44 4.41 -17.74
N GLN A 179 1.57 5.62 -17.23
CA GLN A 179 0.56 6.68 -17.26
C GLN A 179 -0.78 6.40 -16.55
N TYR A 180 -0.80 6.62 -15.24
CA TYR A 180 -1.96 7.16 -14.55
C TYR A 180 -2.11 8.67 -14.88
N SER A 181 -2.32 9.01 -16.15
CA SER A 181 -2.59 10.38 -16.61
C SER A 181 -3.92 10.46 -17.36
N ARG A 182 -5.00 9.98 -16.71
CA ARG A 182 -6.37 10.17 -17.21
C ARG A 182 -7.42 10.66 -16.20
N LEU A 183 -7.02 11.09 -14.99
CA LEU A 183 -7.97 11.67 -14.00
C LEU A 183 -7.55 13.02 -13.39
N LYS A 184 -6.59 13.74 -13.97
CA LYS A 184 -6.38 15.18 -13.69
C LYS A 184 -6.49 16.05 -14.94
N ARG A 185 -7.53 15.86 -15.74
CA ARG A 185 -7.86 16.78 -16.84
C ARG A 185 -9.33 17.21 -16.94
N VAL A 186 -10.11 17.03 -15.87
CA VAL A 186 -11.47 17.61 -15.77
C VAL A 186 -11.60 18.63 -14.63
N ALA A 187 -10.62 18.75 -13.72
CA ALA A 187 -10.67 19.71 -12.61
C ALA A 187 -9.82 20.99 -12.81
N HIS A 188 -9.47 21.35 -14.05
CA HIS A 188 -8.78 22.60 -14.36
C HIS A 188 -9.40 23.30 -15.58
N HIS A 189 -10.74 23.34 -15.61
CA HIS A 189 -11.49 24.13 -16.60
C HIS A 189 -12.81 24.73 -16.06
N LEU A 190 -12.95 24.86 -14.73
CA LEU A 190 -14.16 25.44 -14.11
C LEU A 190 -13.88 26.44 -12.97
N TRP A 191 -12.72 27.09 -12.95
CA TRP A 191 -12.60 28.39 -12.29
C TRP A 191 -11.63 29.28 -13.04
N GLY A 192 -12.21 30.19 -13.84
CA GLY A 192 -11.50 31.10 -14.71
C GLY A 192 -12.44 31.67 -15.76
N LYS A 193 -13.51 32.34 -15.31
CA LYS A 193 -14.17 33.37 -16.11
C LYS A 193 -14.56 34.53 -15.19
N GLU A 194 -14.17 35.69 -15.68
CA GLU A 194 -14.52 37.06 -15.27
C GLU A 194 -16.02 37.25 -15.01
#